data_AF-A0A9P1BRX8-F1
#
_entry.id   AF-A0A9P1BRX8-F1
#
_cell.length_a   1.000
_cell.length_b   1.000
_cell.length_c   1.000
_cell.angle_alpha   90.00
_cell.angle_beta   90.00
_cell.angle_gamma   90.00
#
_symmetry.space_group_name_H-M   'P 1'
#
loop_
_entity.id
_entity.type
_entity.pdbx_description
1 polymer ?
#
loop_
_entity_poly.entity_id
_entity_poly.type
_entity_poly.pdbx_seq_one_letter_code
_entity_poly.pdbx_strand_id
1 'polypeptide(L)'
;MLTTWITKRHVHIRCFATFVLLFFRPARGREALHADDECSSEGCALNALQRHSLARQQNVTVEHVQHPALCDANIVAETCEGINKLTSSYFGTTADEDLEVVHAAEIAEHIMASPRSVREFLSRFLGLQNREDDQKALAKDAVAVNCMDLCEKLVASIPMAERPPSSDVACYRPSGKVTCDIDVSANAFDGIQQLAGICFGSS
;
A
#
# COMPACT_ATOMS: atom_id res chain seq x y z
N MET A 1 8.49 -34.51 38.32
CA MET A 1 9.50 -33.59 37.75
C MET A 1 9.44 -33.72 36.23
N LEU A 2 8.71 -32.81 35.57
CA LEU A 2 8.53 -32.80 34.12
C LEU A 2 8.91 -31.40 33.63
N THR A 3 10.13 -31.29 33.12
CA THR A 3 10.60 -30.13 32.36
C THR A 3 10.49 -30.47 30.88
N THR A 4 9.54 -29.85 30.19
CA THR A 4 9.48 -29.87 28.73
C THR A 4 9.53 -28.44 28.23
N TRP A 5 10.65 -28.10 27.59
CA TRP A 5 10.94 -26.81 26.99
C TRP A 5 10.13 -26.62 25.70
N ILE A 6 9.39 -25.52 25.59
CA ILE A 6 8.73 -25.09 24.35
C ILE A 6 9.67 -24.13 23.62
N THR A 7 10.35 -24.63 22.59
CA THR A 7 10.99 -23.83 21.55
C THR A 7 10.14 -23.88 20.27
N LYS A 8 9.55 -22.74 19.87
CA LYS A 8 9.20 -22.31 18.48
C LYS A 8 7.98 -21.37 18.49
N ARG A 9 8.21 -20.06 18.39
CA ARG A 9 7.26 -19.10 17.77
C ARG A 9 8.02 -17.89 17.20
N HIS A 10 8.71 -18.08 16.07
CA HIS A 10 9.40 -17.01 15.34
C HIS A 10 9.16 -17.07 13.82
N VAL A 11 8.00 -17.55 13.38
CA VAL A 11 7.73 -17.78 11.94
C VAL A 11 6.56 -16.98 11.35
N HIS A 12 5.72 -16.30 12.12
CA HIS A 12 4.50 -15.67 11.56
C HIS A 12 4.52 -14.15 11.34
N ILE A 13 5.58 -13.42 11.72
CA ILE A 13 5.59 -11.94 11.58
C ILE A 13 6.15 -11.48 10.21
N ARG A 14 6.84 -12.36 9.46
CA ARG A 14 7.50 -11.97 8.20
C ARG A 14 6.59 -11.85 6.97
N CYS A 15 5.33 -12.26 7.04
CA CYS A 15 4.38 -12.07 5.94
C CYS A 15 3.65 -10.72 5.98
N PHE A 16 3.69 -9.99 7.10
CA PHE A 16 2.90 -8.77 7.25
C PHE A 16 3.54 -7.55 6.57
N ALA A 17 4.88 -7.46 6.56
CA ALA A 17 5.58 -6.29 6.01
C ALA A 17 5.56 -6.20 4.47
N THR A 18 5.40 -7.32 3.76
CA THR A 18 5.35 -7.31 2.28
C THR A 18 3.98 -6.92 1.74
N PHE A 19 2.91 -7.11 2.53
CA PHE A 19 1.53 -6.86 2.07
C PHE A 19 1.15 -5.37 2.17
N VAL A 20 1.73 -4.63 3.13
CA VAL A 20 1.40 -3.21 3.37
C VAL A 20 1.90 -2.29 2.24
N LEU A 21 2.93 -2.68 1.47
CA LEU A 21 3.45 -1.86 0.35
C LEU A 21 2.76 -2.12 -1.00
N LEU A 22 1.86 -3.11 -1.11
CA LEU A 22 1.22 -3.47 -2.39
C LEU A 22 -0.25 -3.06 -2.51
N PHE A 23 -0.89 -2.58 -1.44
CA PHE A 23 -2.34 -2.32 -1.43
C PHE A 23 -2.77 -0.85 -1.30
N PHE A 24 -1.84 0.11 -1.21
CA PHE A 24 -2.18 1.55 -1.20
C PHE A 24 -2.29 2.15 -2.61
N ARG A 25 -3.11 1.53 -3.46
CA ARG A 25 -3.70 2.22 -4.62
C ARG A 25 -5.18 1.91 -4.67
N PRO A 26 -6.08 2.89 -4.52
CA PRO A 26 -7.50 2.67 -4.74
C PRO A 26 -7.68 2.28 -6.21
N ALA A 27 -8.01 1.01 -6.46
CA ALA A 27 -8.37 0.54 -7.78
C ALA A 27 -9.69 1.22 -8.17
N ARG A 28 -9.64 2.22 -9.05
CA ARG A 28 -10.84 2.67 -9.77
C ARG A 28 -11.38 1.46 -10.55
N GLY A 29 -12.64 1.13 -10.27
CA GLY A 29 -13.33 -0.06 -10.78
C GLY A 29 -13.20 -0.23 -12.29
N ARG A 30 -12.91 -1.48 -12.70
CA ARG A 30 -12.96 -1.93 -14.09
C ARG A 30 -14.15 -2.87 -14.24
N GLU A 31 -15.13 -2.44 -15.02
CA GLU A 31 -16.15 -3.31 -15.60
C GLU A 31 -15.48 -4.35 -16.51
N ALA A 32 -15.88 -5.61 -16.35
CA ALA A 32 -15.37 -6.73 -17.13
C ALA A 32 -16.03 -6.75 -18.50
N LEU A 33 -15.29 -6.37 -19.54
CA LEU A 33 -15.66 -6.59 -20.94
C LEU A 33 -14.98 -7.85 -21.46
N HIS A 34 -15.81 -8.81 -21.86
CA HIS A 34 -15.44 -9.99 -22.66
C HIS A 34 -14.98 -9.52 -24.05
N ALA A 35 -13.75 -9.83 -24.43
CA ALA A 35 -13.25 -9.66 -25.79
C ALA A 35 -12.58 -10.96 -26.26
N ASP A 36 -13.27 -11.67 -27.15
CA ASP A 36 -12.67 -12.66 -28.03
C ASP A 36 -12.23 -11.89 -29.29
N ASP A 37 -10.92 -11.77 -29.54
CA ASP A 37 -10.43 -11.20 -30.80
C ASP A 37 -9.18 -11.93 -31.30
N GLU A 38 -9.30 -12.46 -32.52
CA GLU A 38 -8.28 -13.18 -33.27
C GLU A 38 -7.22 -12.21 -33.78
N CYS A 39 -5.98 -12.36 -33.31
CA CYS A 39 -4.87 -11.54 -33.81
C CYS A 39 -4.34 -12.12 -35.14
N SER A 40 -4.70 -11.48 -36.26
CA SER A 40 -4.20 -11.82 -37.60
C SER A 40 -2.71 -11.46 -37.77
N SER A 41 -1.96 -12.39 -38.36
CA SER A 41 -0.50 -12.52 -38.23
C SER A 41 0.36 -11.75 -39.25
N GLU A 42 -0.20 -10.90 -40.11
CA GLU A 42 0.53 -10.39 -41.29
C GLU A 42 0.94 -8.91 -41.27
N GLY A 43 0.82 -8.19 -40.13
CA GLY A 43 0.94 -6.72 -40.11
C GLY A 43 2.17 -6.06 -39.47
N CYS A 44 3.17 -6.79 -38.93
CA CYS A 44 4.16 -6.17 -38.01
C CYS A 44 5.59 -5.92 -38.56
N ALA A 45 5.85 -6.10 -39.86
CA ALA A 45 7.23 -6.17 -40.37
C ALA A 45 7.88 -4.84 -40.82
N LEU A 46 7.17 -3.72 -40.88
CA LEU A 46 7.69 -2.48 -41.48
C LEU A 46 7.57 -1.30 -40.52
N ASN A 47 8.55 -1.14 -39.62
CA ASN A 47 8.96 0.16 -39.02
C ASN A 47 10.12 0.07 -37.99
N ALA A 48 10.98 -0.96 -38.02
CA ALA A 48 12.06 -1.12 -37.03
C ALA A 48 13.21 -0.10 -37.19
N LEU A 49 13.52 0.34 -38.43
CA LEU A 49 14.70 1.18 -38.70
C LEU A 49 14.47 2.69 -38.46
N GLN A 50 13.23 3.18 -38.46
CA GLN A 50 12.93 4.61 -38.30
C GLN A 50 12.82 5.05 -36.83
N ARG A 51 12.74 4.11 -35.87
CA ARG A 51 12.68 4.41 -34.42
C ARG A 51 14.05 4.68 -33.79
N HIS A 52 15.14 4.26 -34.43
CA HIS A 52 16.49 4.40 -33.86
C HIS A 52 17.09 5.82 -33.95
N SER A 53 16.56 6.70 -34.82
CA SER A 53 17.13 8.05 -35.03
C SER A 53 16.51 9.14 -34.15
N LEU A 54 15.30 8.94 -33.61
CA LEU A 54 14.62 9.94 -32.76
C LEU A 54 14.95 9.83 -31.26
N ALA A 55 15.58 8.74 -30.81
CA ALA A 55 15.90 8.52 -29.39
C ALA A 55 17.18 9.24 -28.91
N ARG A 56 17.90 9.97 -29.77
CA ARG A 56 19.27 10.42 -29.47
C ARG A 56 19.44 11.89 -29.07
N GLN A 57 18.36 12.68 -28.99
CA GLN A 57 18.47 14.15 -28.74
C GLN A 57 17.47 14.74 -27.75
N GLN A 58 16.85 13.94 -26.88
CA GLN A 58 16.20 14.54 -25.71
C GLN A 58 17.25 14.69 -24.61
N ASN A 59 17.81 15.89 -24.53
CA ASN A 59 18.57 16.37 -23.39
C ASN A 59 17.55 16.57 -22.25
N VAL A 60 17.08 15.46 -21.66
CA VAL A 60 16.11 15.45 -20.58
C VAL A 60 16.80 16.06 -19.38
N THR A 61 16.50 17.33 -19.10
CA THR A 61 16.78 17.92 -17.79
C THR A 61 16.00 17.08 -16.79
N VAL A 62 16.71 16.28 -16.00
CA VAL A 62 16.13 15.53 -14.89
C VAL A 62 15.62 16.56 -13.90
N GLU A 63 14.34 16.91 -14.02
CA GLU A 63 13.67 17.70 -13.00
C GLU A 63 13.71 16.85 -11.73
N HIS A 64 14.31 17.40 -10.68
CA HIS A 64 14.44 16.68 -9.42
C HIS A 64 13.03 16.54 -8.82
N VAL A 65 12.39 15.39 -9.07
CA VAL A 65 11.09 15.08 -8.51
C VAL A 65 11.20 15.17 -6.98
N GLN A 66 10.41 16.06 -6.38
CA GLN A 66 10.34 16.14 -4.92
C GLN A 66 9.45 14.99 -4.45
N HIS A 67 10.08 14.00 -3.85
CA HIS A 67 9.39 12.85 -3.28
C HIS A 67 8.81 13.21 -1.89
N PRO A 68 7.56 12.83 -1.58
CA PRO A 68 6.94 13.13 -0.29
C PRO A 68 7.63 12.35 0.84
N ALA A 69 7.57 12.87 2.07
CA ALA A 69 7.99 12.11 3.24
C ALA A 69 7.12 10.85 3.42
N LEU A 70 7.66 9.81 4.08
CA LEU A 70 6.94 8.55 4.32
C LEU A 70 5.58 8.73 5.02
N CYS A 71 5.52 9.65 5.98
CA CYS A 71 4.29 10.02 6.68
C CYS A 71 3.87 11.44 6.29
N ASP A 72 3.75 11.68 4.98
CA ASP A 72 3.14 12.91 4.47
C ASP A 72 1.68 13.02 4.95
N ALA A 73 1.32 14.17 5.53
CA ALA A 73 0.02 14.35 6.17
C ALA A 73 -1.17 14.19 5.21
N ASN A 74 -1.04 14.63 3.96
CA ASN A 74 -2.13 14.52 3.00
C ASN A 74 -2.29 13.06 2.57
N ILE A 75 -1.20 12.36 2.29
CA ILE A 75 -1.24 10.93 1.91
C ILE A 75 -1.83 10.10 3.04
N VAL A 76 -1.40 10.34 4.29
CA VAL A 76 -1.93 9.63 5.47
C VAL A 76 -3.43 9.90 5.65
N ALA A 77 -3.87 11.15 5.54
CA ALA A 77 -5.28 11.51 5.67
C ALA A 77 -6.16 10.88 4.57
N GLU A 78 -5.76 11.01 3.30
CA GLU A 78 -6.49 10.39 2.16
C GLU A 78 -6.56 8.87 2.31
N THR A 79 -5.49 8.26 2.79
CA THR A 79 -5.41 6.82 3.02
C THR A 79 -6.34 6.39 4.15
N CYS A 80 -6.33 7.13 5.26
CA CYS A 80 -7.18 6.89 6.43
C CYS A 80 -8.66 6.97 6.05
N GLU A 81 -9.04 8.05 5.36
CA GLU A 81 -10.38 8.24 4.81
C GLU A 81 -10.78 7.10 3.88
N GLY A 82 -9.87 6.65 3.01
CA GLY A 82 -10.08 5.52 2.13
C GLY A 82 -10.38 4.22 2.89
N ILE A 83 -9.66 3.96 3.99
CA ILE A 83 -9.88 2.78 4.84
C ILE A 83 -11.24 2.87 5.55
N ASN A 84 -11.57 4.02 6.15
CA ASN A 84 -12.83 4.17 6.89
C ASN A 84 -14.05 4.03 5.98
N LYS A 85 -13.98 4.57 4.75
CA LYS A 85 -15.14 4.58 3.84
C LYS A 85 -15.38 3.28 3.10
N LEU A 86 -14.38 2.41 3.00
CA LEU A 86 -14.41 1.24 2.12
C LEU A 86 -14.61 -0.09 2.84
N THR A 87 -14.99 -0.07 4.12
CA THR A 87 -15.18 -1.29 4.91
C THR A 87 -16.63 -1.50 5.30
N SER A 88 -17.02 -2.76 5.39
CA SER A 88 -18.33 -3.18 5.89
C SER A 88 -18.39 -3.18 7.42
N SER A 89 -17.23 -3.15 8.07
CA SER A 89 -17.05 -3.23 9.52
C SER A 89 -17.13 -1.85 10.21
N TYR A 90 -18.23 -1.13 10.00
CA TYR A 90 -18.49 0.21 10.53
C TYR A 90 -19.15 0.16 11.94
N PHE A 91 -18.66 0.94 12.90
CA PHE A 91 -19.23 0.95 14.26
C PHE A 91 -20.30 2.04 14.47
N GLY A 92 -20.26 3.12 13.69
CA GLY A 92 -21.21 4.23 13.79
C GLY A 92 -21.03 5.08 15.04
N THR A 93 -19.77 5.27 15.42
CA THR A 93 -19.31 6.06 16.56
C THR A 93 -18.78 7.42 16.09
N THR A 94 -18.50 8.30 17.05
CA THR A 94 -17.78 9.56 16.83
C THR A 94 -16.40 9.36 16.21
N ALA A 95 -15.73 8.24 16.49
CA ALA A 95 -14.45 7.93 15.87
C ALA A 95 -14.57 7.62 14.37
N ASP A 96 -15.71 7.07 13.92
CA ASP A 96 -15.92 6.82 12.48
C ASP A 96 -16.20 8.14 11.70
N GLU A 97 -16.60 9.21 12.39
CA GLU A 97 -16.81 10.55 11.80
C GLU A 97 -15.50 11.34 11.64
N ASP A 98 -14.44 10.93 12.35
CA ASP A 98 -13.11 11.56 12.30
C ASP A 98 -12.23 10.90 11.22
N LEU A 99 -11.92 11.67 10.17
CA LEU A 99 -11.09 11.20 9.05
C LEU A 99 -9.62 10.95 9.43
N GLU A 100 -9.19 11.35 10.63
CA GLU A 100 -7.83 11.10 11.13
C GLU A 100 -7.76 9.87 12.05
N VAL A 101 -8.87 9.19 12.31
CA VAL A 101 -8.95 8.03 13.19
C VAL A 101 -9.43 6.82 12.41
N VAL A 102 -8.86 5.64 12.66
CA VAL A 102 -9.24 4.39 12.02
C VAL A 102 -9.41 3.29 13.06
N HIS A 103 -10.43 2.46 12.90
CA HIS A 103 -10.67 1.28 13.74
C HIS A 103 -9.84 0.08 13.29
N ALA A 104 -9.41 -0.71 14.27
CA ALA A 104 -8.65 -1.94 14.04
C ALA A 104 -9.42 -2.96 13.18
N ALA A 105 -10.76 -2.94 13.20
CA ALA A 105 -11.59 -3.82 12.38
C ALA A 105 -11.50 -3.46 10.88
N GLU A 106 -11.46 -2.18 10.56
CA GLU A 106 -11.39 -1.65 9.19
C GLU A 106 -10.01 -1.98 8.58
N ILE A 107 -8.94 -1.73 9.35
CA ILE A 107 -7.58 -2.15 8.98
C ILE A 107 -7.55 -3.66 8.74
N ALA A 108 -8.16 -4.45 9.62
CA ALA A 108 -8.18 -5.90 9.53
C ALA A 108 -8.90 -6.41 8.28
N GLU A 109 -9.98 -5.75 7.87
CA GLU A 109 -10.71 -6.05 6.61
C GLU A 109 -9.80 -5.80 5.40
N HIS A 110 -9.12 -4.65 5.34
CA HIS A 110 -8.24 -4.31 4.22
C HIS A 110 -7.03 -5.23 4.05
N ILE A 111 -6.43 -5.69 5.16
CA ILE A 111 -5.27 -6.57 5.11
C ILE A 111 -5.61 -8.05 5.31
N MET A 112 -6.91 -8.39 5.28
CA MET A 112 -7.45 -9.74 5.44
C MET A 112 -6.92 -10.46 6.68
N ALA A 113 -6.81 -9.75 7.80
CA ALA A 113 -6.33 -10.27 9.07
C ALA A 113 -7.49 -10.39 10.08
N SER A 114 -7.28 -11.15 11.16
CA SER A 114 -8.26 -11.15 12.26
C SER A 114 -8.21 -9.82 13.02
N PRO A 115 -9.36 -9.19 13.36
CA PRO A 115 -9.39 -7.93 14.15
C PRO A 115 -8.61 -8.01 15.45
N ARG A 116 -8.66 -9.17 16.13
CA ARG A 116 -7.89 -9.41 17.36
C ARG A 116 -6.38 -9.28 17.15
N SER A 117 -5.84 -9.84 16.07
CA SER A 117 -4.39 -9.76 15.77
C SER A 117 -3.97 -8.34 15.48
N VAL A 118 -4.79 -7.58 14.75
CA VAL A 118 -4.52 -6.16 14.45
C VAL A 118 -4.54 -5.35 15.74
N ARG A 119 -5.55 -5.52 16.60
CA ARG A 119 -5.62 -4.87 17.91
C ARG A 119 -4.40 -5.15 18.78
N GLU A 120 -4.01 -6.43 18.90
CA GLU A 120 -2.82 -6.82 19.68
C GLU A 120 -1.55 -6.19 19.11
N PHE A 121 -1.41 -6.11 17.79
CA PHE A 121 -0.29 -5.43 17.13
C PHE A 121 -0.27 -3.92 17.43
N LEU A 122 -1.39 -3.22 17.20
CA LEU A 122 -1.50 -1.76 17.42
C LEU A 122 -1.19 -1.39 18.88
N SER A 123 -1.80 -2.10 19.83
CA SER A 123 -1.68 -1.77 21.26
C SER A 123 -0.36 -2.27 21.87
N ARG A 124 0.04 -3.52 21.63
CA ARG A 124 1.19 -4.12 22.33
C ARG A 124 2.51 -3.90 21.62
N PHE A 125 2.52 -3.88 20.29
CA PHE A 125 3.75 -3.76 19.52
C PHE A 125 4.06 -2.30 19.19
N LEU A 126 3.06 -1.53 18.73
CA LEU A 126 3.26 -0.11 18.42
C LEU A 126 3.04 0.82 19.63
N GLY A 127 2.31 0.36 20.66
CA GLY A 127 2.00 1.19 21.82
C GLY A 127 1.09 2.37 21.46
N LEU A 128 0.15 2.16 20.54
CA LEU A 128 -0.86 3.15 20.20
C LEU A 128 -1.93 3.21 21.29
N GLN A 129 -2.40 4.43 21.57
CA GLN A 129 -3.50 4.65 22.51
C GLN A 129 -4.84 4.46 21.81
N ASN A 130 -5.80 3.85 22.50
CA ASN A 130 -7.16 3.72 21.99
C ASN A 130 -7.85 5.09 22.02
N ARG A 131 -8.42 5.49 20.88
CA ARG A 131 -9.21 6.73 20.70
C ARG A 131 -10.72 6.49 20.73
N GLU A 132 -11.16 5.23 20.80
CA GLU A 132 -12.58 4.90 20.96
C GLU A 132 -13.08 5.27 22.36
N ASP A 133 -14.18 5.99 22.44
CA ASP A 133 -14.82 6.44 23.67
C ASP A 133 -16.28 5.96 23.82
N ASP A 134 -16.90 5.43 22.76
CA ASP A 134 -18.25 4.85 22.82
C ASP A 134 -18.25 3.55 23.62
N GLN A 135 -19.03 3.52 24.69
CA GLN A 135 -19.08 2.39 25.61
C GLN A 135 -19.62 1.11 24.96
N LYS A 136 -20.49 1.19 23.94
CA LYS A 136 -21.02 0.01 23.25
C LYS A 136 -19.99 -0.56 22.28
N ALA A 137 -19.22 0.28 21.61
CA ALA A 137 -18.11 -0.13 20.76
C ALA A 137 -16.99 -0.74 21.61
N LEU A 138 -16.62 -0.12 22.73
CA LEU A 138 -15.66 -0.66 23.69
C LEU A 138 -16.10 -2.02 24.25
N ALA A 139 -17.39 -2.22 24.53
CA ALA A 139 -17.91 -3.52 24.97
C ALA A 139 -17.78 -4.63 23.91
N LYS A 140 -17.56 -4.27 22.64
CA LYS A 140 -17.25 -5.18 21.53
C LYS A 140 -15.74 -5.24 21.24
N ASP A 141 -14.92 -4.74 22.17
CA ASP A 141 -13.48 -4.57 22.04
C ASP A 141 -13.04 -3.73 20.82
N ALA A 142 -13.83 -2.71 20.45
CA ALA A 142 -13.43 -1.75 19.42
C ALA A 142 -12.18 -0.98 19.88
N VAL A 143 -11.24 -0.82 18.94
CA VAL A 143 -10.02 -0.04 19.15
C VAL A 143 -9.85 0.86 17.94
N ALA A 144 -9.79 2.15 18.19
CA ALA A 144 -9.54 3.18 17.20
C ALA A 144 -8.18 3.83 17.47
N VAL A 145 -7.45 4.21 16.42
CA VAL A 145 -6.12 4.83 16.53
C VAL A 145 -6.02 6.02 15.58
N ASN A 146 -5.22 7.03 15.94
CA ASN A 146 -4.93 8.13 15.03
C ASN A 146 -4.00 7.65 13.89
N CYS A 147 -4.33 8.01 12.66
CA CYS A 147 -3.66 7.56 11.45
C CYS A 147 -2.23 8.11 11.31
N MET A 148 -1.97 9.33 11.75
CA MET A 148 -0.61 9.89 11.77
C MET A 148 0.27 9.15 12.79
N ASP A 149 -0.22 8.99 14.02
CA ASP A 149 0.48 8.23 15.06
C ASP A 149 0.78 6.80 14.58
N LEU A 150 -0.17 6.17 13.88
CA LEU A 150 -0.01 4.85 13.28
C LEU A 150 1.11 4.83 12.24
N CYS A 151 1.12 5.80 11.30
CA CYS A 151 2.16 5.89 10.28
C CYS A 151 3.55 6.04 10.91
N GLU A 152 3.73 7.01 11.81
CA GLU A 152 5.02 7.31 12.41
C GLU A 152 5.57 6.12 13.19
N LYS A 153 4.74 5.47 14.01
CA LYS A 153 5.14 4.28 14.77
C LYS A 153 5.43 3.09 13.87
N LEU A 154 4.66 2.90 12.81
CA LEU A 154 4.92 1.83 11.84
C LEU A 154 6.25 2.06 11.12
N VAL A 155 6.50 3.27 10.61
CA VAL A 155 7.77 3.63 9.98
C VAL A 155 8.95 3.50 10.95
N ALA A 156 8.76 3.92 12.20
CA ALA A 156 9.76 3.78 13.26
C ALA A 156 10.08 2.31 13.58
N SER A 157 9.11 1.39 13.41
CA SER A 157 9.31 -0.04 13.62
C SER A 157 10.15 -0.72 12.54
N ILE A 158 10.29 -0.09 11.36
CA ILE A 158 11.10 -0.60 10.25
C ILE A 158 12.57 -0.24 10.50
N PRO A 159 13.51 -1.21 10.43
CA PRO A 159 14.94 -0.92 10.51
C PRO A 159 15.36 0.13 9.48
N MET A 160 16.21 1.08 9.85
CA MET A 160 16.61 2.18 8.95
C MET A 160 17.15 1.70 7.59
N ALA A 161 17.84 0.55 7.54
CA ALA A 161 18.37 -0.01 6.30
C ALA A 161 17.31 -0.60 5.36
N GLU A 162 16.08 -0.84 5.85
CA GLU A 162 14.96 -1.37 5.07
C GLU A 162 13.86 -0.32 4.85
N ARG A 163 14.05 0.89 5.39
CA ARG A 163 13.09 1.98 5.30
C ARG A 163 13.24 2.67 3.95
N PRO A 164 12.17 2.81 3.15
CA PRO A 164 12.24 3.62 1.94
C PRO A 164 12.56 5.08 2.27
N PRO A 165 13.25 5.82 1.39
CA PRO A 165 13.58 7.22 1.64
C PRO A 165 12.35 8.15 1.57
N SER A 166 11.31 7.76 0.84
CA SER A 166 10.08 8.53 0.60
C SER A 166 8.87 7.61 0.44
N SER A 167 7.66 8.18 0.47
CA SER A 167 6.40 7.39 0.36
C SER A 167 6.18 6.74 -1.01
N ASP A 168 6.82 7.28 -2.05
CA ASP A 168 6.70 6.86 -3.45
C ASP A 168 7.95 6.11 -3.94
N VAL A 169 8.75 5.56 -3.02
CA VAL A 169 9.85 4.65 -3.35
C VAL A 169 9.58 3.27 -2.75
N ALA A 170 9.65 2.24 -3.58
CA ALA A 170 9.53 0.85 -3.18
C ALA A 170 10.90 0.19 -2.97
N CYS A 171 10.92 -0.80 -2.07
CA CYS A 171 12.11 -1.60 -1.76
C CYS A 171 11.95 -3.05 -2.23
N TYR A 172 13.04 -3.67 -2.67
CA TYR A 172 13.13 -5.08 -3.04
C TYR A 172 14.41 -5.71 -2.47
N ARG A 173 14.47 -7.04 -2.42
CA ARG A 173 15.58 -7.77 -1.77
C ARG A 173 16.29 -8.76 -2.71
N PRO A 174 17.11 -8.30 -3.67
CA PRO A 174 17.92 -9.19 -4.51
C PRO A 174 19.03 -9.82 -3.67
N SER A 175 19.12 -11.14 -3.68
CA SER A 175 20.18 -11.90 -2.99
C SER A 175 20.35 -11.53 -1.50
N GLY A 176 19.24 -11.19 -0.82
CA GLY A 176 19.25 -10.88 0.62
C GLY A 176 19.59 -9.43 0.99
N LYS A 177 20.04 -8.58 0.05
CA LYS A 177 20.30 -7.16 0.31
C LYS A 177 19.06 -6.34 -0.02
N VAL A 178 18.63 -5.41 0.84
CA VAL A 178 17.50 -4.51 0.55
C VAL A 178 18.00 -3.32 -0.27
N THR A 179 17.29 -3.02 -1.35
CA THR A 179 17.51 -1.85 -2.22
C THR A 179 16.18 -1.10 -2.34
N CYS A 180 16.20 0.21 -2.12
CA CYS A 180 15.03 1.09 -2.15
C CYS A 180 15.22 2.19 -3.19
N ASP A 181 15.08 1.85 -4.47
CA ASP A 181 15.33 2.76 -5.60
C ASP A 181 14.26 2.65 -6.71
N ILE A 182 13.13 1.97 -6.46
CA ILE A 182 12.04 1.85 -7.42
C ILE A 182 11.04 2.98 -7.19
N ASP A 183 10.98 3.95 -8.10
CA ASP A 183 9.95 5.00 -8.10
C ASP A 183 8.56 4.39 -8.42
N VAL A 184 7.62 4.57 -7.50
CA VAL A 184 6.23 4.15 -7.60
C VAL A 184 5.25 5.35 -7.58
N SER A 185 5.76 6.56 -7.81
CA SER A 185 4.94 7.76 -7.99
C SER A 185 3.98 7.62 -9.16
N ALA A 186 2.94 8.46 -9.20
CA ALA A 186 1.98 8.45 -10.31
C ALA A 186 2.68 8.61 -11.67
N ASN A 187 3.65 9.52 -11.73
CA ASN A 187 4.44 9.83 -12.94
C ASN A 187 5.24 8.63 -13.45
N ALA A 188 5.74 7.77 -12.56
CA ALA A 188 6.48 6.56 -12.94
C ALA A 188 5.60 5.57 -13.74
N PHE A 189 4.27 5.57 -13.52
CA PHE A 189 3.34 4.67 -14.19
C PHE A 189 2.68 5.25 -15.45
N ASP A 190 2.75 6.56 -15.68
CA ASP A 190 2.12 7.19 -16.85
C ASP A 190 2.66 6.63 -18.18
N GLY A 191 3.94 6.26 -18.22
CA GLY A 191 4.55 5.60 -19.37
C GLY A 191 4.04 4.18 -19.64
N ILE A 192 3.58 3.46 -18.60
CA ILE A 192 3.07 2.09 -18.73
C ILE A 192 1.62 2.10 -19.25
N GLN A 193 0.80 3.07 -18.82
CA GLN A 193 -0.59 3.18 -19.27
C GLN A 193 -0.70 3.53 -20.76
N GLN A 194 0.24 4.32 -21.29
CA GLN A 194 0.30 4.62 -22.73
C GLN A 194 0.55 3.37 -23.58
N LEU A 195 1.33 2.41 -23.08
CA LEU A 195 1.57 1.14 -23.78
C LEU A 195 0.35 0.23 -23.74
N ALA A 196 -0.41 0.23 -22.64
CA ALA A 196 -1.64 -0.55 -22.53
C ALA A 196 -2.78 0.04 -23.40
N GLY A 197 -2.86 1.38 -23.53
CA GLY A 197 -3.84 2.05 -24.38
C GLY A 197 -3.67 1.80 -25.88
N ILE A 198 -2.49 1.34 -26.33
CA ILE A 198 -2.27 0.94 -27.73
C ILE A 198 -2.95 -0.40 -28.05
N CYS A 199 -3.25 -1.23 -27.05
CA CYS A 199 -3.88 -2.54 -27.25
C CYS A 199 -5.41 -2.54 -27.07
N PHE A 200 -6.00 -1.50 -26.48
CA PHE A 200 -7.45 -1.35 -26.38
C PHE A 200 -7.94 -0.35 -27.43
N GLY A 201 -7.90 -0.77 -28.70
CA GLY A 201 -8.54 -0.04 -29.78
C GLY A 201 -10.03 0.14 -29.45
N SER A 202 -10.51 1.38 -29.58
CA SER A 202 -11.92 1.72 -29.44
C SER A 202 -12.71 1.05 -30.56
N SER A 203 -13.43 -0.02 -30.23
CA SER A 203 -14.47 -0.62 -31.06
C SER A 203 -15.82 0.04 -30.79
#